data_AF-A0A2D9K7M5-F1
#
_entry.id   AF-A0A2D9K7M5-F1
#
_cell.length_a   1.000
_cell.length_b   1.000
_cell.length_c   1.000
_cell.angle_alpha   90.00
_cell.angle_beta   90.00
_cell.angle_gamma   90.00
#
_symmetry.space_group_name_H-M   'P 1'
#
loop_
_entity.id
_entity.type
_entity.pdbx_description
1 polymer ?
#
loop_
_entity_poly.entity_id
_entity_poly.type
_entity_poly.pdbx_seq_one_letter_code
_entity_poly.pdbx_strand_id
1 'polypeptide(L)' 'MRAILTIILTTMLSPALAGTIPVCSGGDRAARKLTCIVDGDTGWERGVKWRALNVDTPKISQPECA' A
#
# COMPACT_ATOMS: atom_id res chain seq x y z
N MET A 1 21.84 -5.19 -33.06
CA MET A 1 21.34 -3.91 -32.50
C MET A 1 19.81 -3.83 -32.44
N ARG A 2 19.06 -4.10 -33.51
CA ARG A 2 17.58 -4.11 -33.48
C ARG A 2 16.98 -5.01 -32.39
N ALA A 3 17.42 -6.27 -32.28
CA ALA A 3 16.90 -7.21 -31.28
C ALA A 3 17.16 -6.77 -29.82
N ILE A 4 18.29 -6.09 -29.56
CA ILE A 4 18.63 -5.58 -28.22
C ILE A 4 17.69 -4.42 -27.84
N LEU A 5 17.43 -3.52 -28.79
CA LEU A 5 16.50 -2.40 -28.59
C LEU A 5 15.07 -2.91 -28.34
N THR A 6 14.64 -3.95 -29.05
CA THR A 6 13.30 -4.56 -28.86
C THR A 6 13.15 -5.21 -27.47
N ILE A 7 14.18 -5.89 -26.96
CA ILE A 7 14.16 -6.54 -25.63
C ILE A 7 14.14 -5.51 -24.48
N ILE A 8 14.91 -4.42 -24.62
CA ILE A 8 14.90 -3.34 -23.63
C ILE A 8 13.53 -2.64 -23.61
N LEU A 9 12.93 -2.44 -24.78
CA LEU A 9 11.61 -1.80 -24.88
C LEU A 9 10.48 -2.68 -24.30
N THR A 10 10.54 -4.01 -24.45
CA THR A 10 9.51 -4.90 -23.90
C THR A 10 9.60 -5.12 -22.39
N THR A 11 10.79 -5.09 -21.81
CA THR A 11 10.97 -5.24 -20.34
C THR A 11 10.42 -4.05 -19.55
N MET A 12 10.48 -2.83 -20.09
CA MET A 12 9.94 -1.61 -19.46
C MET A 12 8.40 -1.54 -19.45
N LEU A 13 7.72 -2.28 -20.33
CA LEU A 13 6.25 -2.27 -20.46
C LEU A 13 5.55 -3.35 -19.63
N SER A 14 6.28 -4.11 -18.81
CA SER A 14 5.66 -5.12 -17.96
C SER A 14 4.88 -4.44 -16.83
N PRO A 15 3.56 -4.66 -16.70
CA PRO A 15 2.83 -4.13 -15.55
C PRO A 15 3.38 -4.75 -14.28
N ALA A 16 3.69 -3.92 -13.29
CA ALA A 16 4.05 -4.41 -11.97
C ALA A 16 2.86 -5.18 -11.40
N LEU A 17 3.07 -6.45 -11.05
CA LEU A 17 2.05 -7.25 -10.39
C LEU A 17 1.87 -6.74 -8.95
N ALA A 18 0.93 -5.82 -8.76
CA ALA A 18 0.53 -5.33 -7.44
C ALA A 18 -0.67 -6.13 -6.93
N GLY A 19 -0.54 -6.74 -5.76
CA GLY A 19 -1.67 -7.34 -5.04
C GLY A 19 -2.53 -6.29 -4.35
N THR A 20 -3.70 -6.70 -3.85
CA THR A 20 -4.53 -5.83 -3.00
C THR A 20 -3.86 -5.62 -1.65
N ILE A 21 -3.96 -4.41 -1.10
CA ILE A 21 -3.51 -4.12 0.27
C ILE A 21 -4.69 -4.41 1.21
N PRO A 22 -4.55 -5.36 2.16
CA PRO A 22 -5.66 -5.72 3.03
C PRO A 22 -5.91 -4.65 4.10
N VAL A 23 -7.12 -4.66 4.66
CA VAL A 23 -7.41 -3.94 5.91
C VAL A 23 -6.61 -4.56 7.05
N CYS A 24 -6.04 -3.73 7.92
CA CYS A 24 -5.24 -4.16 9.05
C CYS A 24 -6.08 -4.97 10.05
N SER A 25 -5.60 -6.16 10.43
CA SER A 25 -6.19 -7.00 11.46
C SER A 25 -5.16 -7.43 12.53
N GLY A 26 -5.61 -7.50 13.79
CA GLY A 26 -4.77 -7.81 14.94
C GLY A 26 -3.76 -6.71 15.33
N GLY A 27 -2.98 -6.97 16.38
CA GLY A 27 -1.94 -6.08 16.92
C GLY A 27 -0.54 -6.34 16.35
N ASP A 28 0.47 -5.81 17.05
CA ASP A 28 1.92 -6.01 16.82
C ASP A 28 2.39 -5.77 15.38
N ARG A 29 1.77 -4.79 14.72
CA ARG A 29 1.93 -4.53 13.29
C ARG A 29 3.37 -4.17 12.90
N ALA A 30 4.10 -3.50 13.81
CA ALA A 30 5.52 -3.20 13.65
C ALA A 30 6.38 -4.48 13.63
N ALA A 31 6.24 -5.34 14.65
CA ALA A 31 6.99 -6.59 14.77
C ALA A 31 6.67 -7.57 13.63
N ARG A 32 5.40 -7.61 13.22
CA ARG A 32 4.90 -8.44 12.10
C ARG A 32 5.24 -7.87 10.71
N LYS A 33 5.84 -6.68 10.64
CA LYS A 33 6.21 -5.99 9.39
C LYS A 33 5.06 -5.90 8.39
N LEU A 34 3.84 -5.67 8.88
CA LEU A 34 2.65 -5.70 8.03
C LEU A 34 2.63 -4.53 7.05
N THR A 35 2.10 -4.81 5.86
CA THR A 35 1.63 -3.81 4.90
C THR A 35 0.11 -3.92 4.82
N CYS A 36 -0.60 -2.95 5.39
CA CYS A 36 -2.06 -2.98 5.51
C CYS A 36 -2.64 -1.57 5.69
N ILE A 37 -3.93 -1.39 5.39
CA ILE A 37 -4.66 -0.13 5.54
C ILE A 37 -5.44 -0.12 6.86
N VAL A 38 -5.30 0.94 7.65
CA VAL A 38 -6.10 1.14 8.88
C VAL A 38 -7.38 1.89 8.52
N ASP A 39 -7.26 3.03 7.83
CA ASP A 39 -8.35 3.87 7.31
C ASP A 39 -7.86 4.56 6.01
N GLY A 40 -8.70 5.33 5.32
CA GLY A 40 -8.37 5.95 4.04
C GLY A 40 -7.15 6.89 4.03
N ASP A 41 -6.71 7.36 5.20
CA ASP A 41 -5.57 8.26 5.40
C ASP A 41 -4.43 7.65 6.25
N THR A 42 -4.57 6.41 6.72
CA THR A 42 -3.66 5.81 7.70
C THR A 42 -3.40 4.36 7.35
N GLY A 43 -2.13 3.95 7.38
CA GLY A 43 -1.76 2.57 7.13
C GLY A 43 -0.40 2.20 7.71
N TRP A 44 0.01 0.98 7.38
CA TRP A 44 1.32 0.43 7.68
C TRP A 44 1.97 -0.04 6.39
N GLU A 45 3.27 0.21 6.25
CA GLU A 45 4.09 -0.33 5.16
C GLU A 45 5.34 -0.98 5.77
N ARG A 46 5.52 -2.29 5.57
CA ARG A 46 6.64 -3.06 6.13
C ARG A 46 6.85 -2.83 7.63
N GLY A 47 5.77 -2.65 8.40
CA GLY A 47 5.84 -2.40 9.85
C GLY A 47 6.14 -0.95 10.24
N VAL A 48 6.10 0.00 9.30
CA VAL A 48 6.18 1.42 9.59
C VAL A 48 4.79 2.04 9.43
N LYS A 49 4.28 2.66 10.50
CA LYS A 49 3.01 3.38 10.45
C LYS A 49 3.18 4.68 9.67
N TRP A 50 2.28 4.96 8.75
CA TRP A 50 2.22 6.21 8.01
C TRP A 50 0.85 6.89 8.18
N ARG A 51 0.82 8.20 7.96
CA ARG A 51 -0.36 9.07 7.94
C ARG A 51 -0.26 10.02 6.77
N ALA A 52 -1.28 10.08 5.94
CA ALA A 52 -1.39 11.08 4.87
C ALA A 52 -1.56 12.47 5.50
N LEU A 53 -0.70 13.41 5.11
CA LEU A 53 -0.77 14.79 5.58
C LEU A 53 -1.87 15.54 4.82
N ASN A 54 -2.56 16.46 5.50
CA ASN A 54 -3.61 17.31 4.94
C ASN A 54 -4.84 16.55 4.38
N VAL A 55 -5.02 15.29 4.77
CA VAL A 55 -6.19 14.47 4.43
C VAL A 55 -6.73 13.86 5.71
N ASP A 56 -8.05 13.92 5.90
CA ASP A 56 -8.75 13.20 6.95
C ASP A 56 -9.94 12.46 6.34
N THR A 57 -10.01 11.16 6.59
CA THR A 57 -11.00 10.27 5.99
C THR A 57 -11.95 9.67 7.02
N PRO A 58 -13.19 9.33 6.63
CA PRO A 58 -14.07 8.49 7.45
C PRO A 58 -13.35 7.22 7.94
N LYS A 59 -13.65 6.81 9.18
CA LYS A 59 -13.01 5.66 9.83
C LYS A 59 -13.82 4.38 9.59
N ILE A 60 -13.14 3.26 9.33
CA ILE A 60 -13.77 1.95 9.10
C ILE A 60 -13.93 1.12 10.38
N SER A 61 -13.17 1.41 11.44
CA SER A 61 -13.13 0.59 12.66
C SER A 61 -13.76 1.24 13.89
N GLN A 62 -13.85 2.58 13.92
CA GLN A 62 -14.52 3.37 14.96
C GLN A 62 -14.98 4.71 14.37
N PRO A 63 -16.16 4.79 13.72
CA PRO A 63 -16.64 6.06 13.17
C PRO A 63 -16.94 7.04 14.30
N GLU A 64 -16.28 8.21 14.29
CA GLU A 64 -16.51 9.30 15.26
C GLU A 64 -17.71 10.19 14.86
N CYS A 65 -18.28 9.96 13.69
CA CYS A 65 -19.47 10.67 13.19
C CYS A 65 -20.65 9.71 13.06
N ALA A 66 -21.78 10.09 13.65
CA ALA A 66 -23.12 9.58 13.36
C ALA A 66 -23.83 10.52 12.39
#